data_AF-A0A7S1GC63-F1
#
_entry.id   AF-A0A7S1GC63-F1
#
_cell.length_a   1.000
_cell.length_b   1.000
_cell.length_c   1.000
_cell.angle_alpha   90.00
_cell.angle_beta   90.00
_cell.angle_gamma   90.00
#
_symmetry.space_group_name_H-M   'P 1'
#
loop_
_entity.id
_entity.type
_entity.pdbx_description
1 polymer ?
#
loop_
_entity_poly.entity_id
_entity_poly.type
_entity_poly.pdbx_seq_one_letter_code
_entity_poly.pdbx_strand_id
1 'polypeptide(L)'
;SASSPTAASSSPPPPVSWTPLLERLALQDNQIERLGALRMCPMLTELDLSFNAVASLGELRCLAALRHLRSLKLHDNPVAEDRAYRGTLVRAVPSLTSIDDVAVSATERGA
;
A
#
# COMPACT_ATOMS: atom_id res chain seq x y z
N SER A 1 0.73 61.33 15.80
CA SER A 1 1.10 60.04 16.40
C SER A 1 0.03 59.02 16.08
N ALA A 2 0.28 58.12 15.12
CA ALA A 2 -0.59 56.99 14.86
C ALA A 2 0.31 55.78 14.65
N SER A 3 0.37 54.90 15.67
CA SER A 3 1.09 53.64 15.59
C SER A 3 0.12 52.56 15.14
N SER A 4 0.39 51.97 13.97
CA SER A 4 -0.36 50.86 13.39
C SER A 4 -0.29 49.60 14.27
N PRO A 5 -1.34 48.76 14.31
CA PRO A 5 -1.27 47.46 14.95
C PRO A 5 -0.55 46.45 14.04
N THR A 6 0.47 45.81 14.59
CA THR A 6 1.24 44.72 13.96
C THR A 6 0.32 43.52 13.75
N ALA A 7 0.06 43.16 12.50
CA ALA A 7 -0.64 41.93 12.16
C ALA A 7 0.21 40.72 12.56
N ALA A 8 -0.24 39.98 13.57
CA ALA A 8 0.35 38.69 13.93
C ALA A 8 0.07 37.70 12.79
N SER A 9 1.12 37.32 12.06
CA SER A 9 1.07 36.26 11.07
C SER A 9 0.83 34.92 11.78
N SER A 10 -0.42 34.53 11.92
CA SER A 10 -0.81 33.19 12.37
C SER A 10 -0.60 32.22 11.21
N SER A 11 0.61 31.65 11.11
CA SER A 11 0.84 30.50 10.24
C SER A 11 -0.11 29.38 10.68
N PRO A 12 -0.86 28.74 9.77
CA PRO A 12 -1.70 27.60 10.14
C PRO A 12 -0.80 26.49 10.71
N PRO A 13 -1.29 25.71 11.70
CA PRO A 13 -0.58 24.52 12.15
C PRO A 13 -0.32 23.61 10.95
N PRO A 14 0.82 22.91 10.88
CA PRO A 14 1.05 21.93 9.82
C PRO A 14 -0.13 20.93 9.84
N PRO A 15 -0.61 20.48 8.67
CA PRO A 15 -1.67 19.49 8.63
C PRO A 15 -1.22 18.31 9.49
N VAL A 16 -1.96 18.04 10.56
CA VAL A 16 -1.79 16.82 11.36
C VAL A 16 -2.13 15.67 10.42
N SER A 17 -1.10 15.11 9.80
CA SER A 17 -1.20 13.98 8.90
C SER A 17 -1.79 12.83 9.70
N TRP A 18 -3.08 12.56 9.49
CA TRP A 18 -3.75 11.43 10.10
C TRP A 18 -3.17 10.17 9.46
N THR A 19 -2.16 9.58 10.10
CA THR A 19 -1.56 8.33 9.67
C THR A 19 -2.12 7.21 10.54
N PRO A 20 -3.06 6.40 10.05
CA PRO A 20 -3.57 5.29 10.84
C PRO A 20 -2.41 4.34 11.17
N LEU A 21 -2.29 3.98 12.45
CA LEU A 21 -1.34 2.98 12.97
C LEU A 21 -1.76 1.54 12.61
N LEU A 22 -2.55 1.38 11.55
CA LEU A 22 -3.10 0.10 11.15
C LEU A 22 -2.00 -0.77 10.54
N GLU A 23 -1.68 -1.87 11.22
CA GLU A 23 -0.64 -2.81 10.81
C GLU A 23 -1.17 -3.98 10.00
N ARG A 24 -2.35 -4.51 10.37
CA ARG A 24 -2.92 -5.71 9.76
C ARG A 24 -4.31 -5.40 9.25
N LEU A 25 -4.58 -5.74 8.00
CA LEU A 25 -5.85 -5.49 7.35
C LEU A 25 -6.28 -6.72 6.55
N ALA A 26 -7.44 -7.25 6.91
CA ALA A 26 -8.05 -8.42 6.30
C ALA A 26 -9.29 -7.98 5.51
N LEU A 27 -9.28 -8.18 4.19
CA LEU A 27 -10.31 -7.75 3.25
C LEU A 27 -10.71 -8.88 2.28
N GLN A 28 -10.40 -10.13 2.64
CA GLN A 28 -10.76 -11.29 1.84
C GLN A 28 -12.27 -11.44 1.65
N ASP A 29 -12.67 -12.14 0.59
CA ASP A 29 -14.07 -12.43 0.25
C ASP A 29 -14.90 -11.15 0.03
N ASN A 30 -14.35 -10.20 -0.73
CA ASN A 30 -15.02 -8.97 -1.11
C ASN A 30 -15.00 -8.79 -2.64
N GLN A 31 -15.43 -7.61 -3.12
CA GLN A 31 -15.45 -7.25 -4.54
C GLN A 31 -14.50 -6.08 -4.83
N ILE A 32 -13.34 -6.07 -4.18
CA ILE A 32 -12.38 -4.98 -4.32
C ILE A 32 -11.67 -5.11 -5.66
N GLU A 33 -11.84 -4.09 -6.50
CA GLU A 33 -11.13 -3.98 -7.77
C GLU A 33 -9.96 -2.99 -7.70
N ARG A 34 -10.09 -1.96 -6.85
CA ARG A 34 -9.17 -0.80 -6.81
C ARG A 34 -8.44 -0.69 -5.48
N LEU A 35 -7.12 -0.55 -5.55
CA LEU A 35 -6.25 -0.53 -4.37
C LEU A 35 -5.80 0.87 -3.95
N GLY A 36 -6.29 1.91 -4.64
CA GLY A 36 -5.83 3.28 -4.46
C GLY A 36 -6.01 3.84 -3.04
N ALA A 37 -7.01 3.40 -2.28
CA ALA A 37 -7.24 3.88 -0.92
C ALA A 37 -6.16 3.39 0.07
N LEU A 38 -5.53 2.24 -0.20
CA LEU A 38 -4.54 1.64 0.69
C LEU A 38 -3.29 2.49 0.86
N ARG A 39 -3.01 3.41 -0.07
CA ARG A 39 -1.90 4.38 0.05
C ARG A 39 -1.93 5.19 1.36
N MET A 40 -3.10 5.28 2.00
CA MET A 40 -3.32 6.03 3.23
C MET A 40 -3.02 5.25 4.51
N CYS A 41 -2.62 3.98 4.38
CA CYS A 41 -2.26 3.12 5.50
C CYS A 41 -0.76 2.74 5.42
N PRO A 42 0.17 3.71 5.54
CA PRO A 42 1.60 3.46 5.30
C PRO A 42 2.23 2.47 6.30
N MET A 43 1.60 2.29 7.46
CA MET A 43 2.08 1.40 8.53
C MET A 43 1.65 -0.07 8.35
N LEU A 44 0.92 -0.41 7.28
CA LEU A 44 0.53 -1.79 7.02
C LEU A 44 1.74 -2.71 6.84
N THR A 45 1.71 -3.83 7.56
CA THR A 45 2.69 -4.91 7.52
C THR A 45 2.10 -6.19 6.94
N GLU A 46 0.80 -6.42 7.12
CA GLU A 46 0.08 -7.57 6.56
C GLU A 46 -1.23 -7.13 5.91
N LEU A 47 -1.46 -7.60 4.69
CA LEU A 47 -2.64 -7.29 3.91
C LEU A 47 -3.18 -8.56 3.25
N ASP A 48 -4.42 -8.90 3.56
CA ASP A 48 -5.16 -9.98 2.91
C ASP A 48 -6.23 -9.39 1.98
N LEU A 49 -6.06 -9.61 0.68
CA LEU A 49 -6.98 -9.24 -0.39
C LEU A 49 -7.40 -10.48 -1.20
N SER A 50 -7.27 -11.69 -0.65
CA SER A 50 -7.68 -12.91 -1.34
C SER A 50 -9.15 -12.90 -1.71
N PHE A 51 -9.55 -13.64 -2.74
CA PHE A 51 -10.96 -13.73 -3.16
C PHE A 51 -11.59 -12.35 -3.40
N ASN A 52 -10.94 -11.55 -4.25
CA ASN A 52 -11.41 -10.23 -4.67
C ASN A 52 -11.36 -10.12 -6.21
N ALA A 53 -11.58 -8.92 -6.74
CA ALA A 53 -11.71 -8.66 -8.18
C ALA A 53 -10.56 -7.81 -8.75
N VAL A 54 -9.37 -7.85 -8.13
CA VAL A 54 -8.20 -7.09 -8.62
C VAL A 54 -7.70 -7.72 -9.92
N ALA A 55 -7.88 -7.02 -11.04
CA ALA A 55 -7.63 -7.60 -12.36
C ALA A 55 -6.35 -7.13 -13.07
N SER A 56 -5.71 -6.04 -12.61
CA SER A 56 -4.62 -5.40 -13.35
C SER A 56 -3.35 -5.25 -12.51
N LEU A 57 -2.20 -5.53 -13.14
CA LEU A 57 -0.87 -5.19 -12.60
C LEU A 57 -0.73 -3.69 -12.29
N GLY A 58 -1.49 -2.82 -12.98
CA GLY A 58 -1.50 -1.40 -12.73
C GLY A 58 -1.97 -1.03 -11.32
N GLU A 59 -2.94 -1.77 -10.76
CA GLU A 59 -3.47 -1.55 -9.41
C GLU A 59 -2.41 -1.86 -8.34
N LEU A 60 -1.56 -2.86 -8.59
CA LEU A 60 -0.47 -3.25 -7.68
C LEU A 60 0.54 -2.13 -7.45
N ARG A 61 0.68 -1.18 -8.40
CA ARG A 61 1.57 -0.02 -8.24
C ARG A 61 1.18 0.87 -7.06
N CYS A 62 -0.10 0.88 -6.66
CA CYS A 62 -0.53 1.64 -5.49
C CYS A 62 0.06 1.09 -4.19
N LEU A 63 0.40 -0.20 -4.15
CA LEU A 63 0.99 -0.85 -2.99
C LEU A 63 2.44 -0.41 -2.74
N ALA A 64 3.10 0.24 -3.71
CA ALA A 64 4.45 0.80 -3.53
C ALA A 64 4.52 1.88 -2.42
N ALA A 65 3.38 2.47 -2.05
CA ALA A 65 3.30 3.39 -0.91
C ALA A 65 3.42 2.68 0.45
N LEU A 66 3.19 1.37 0.51
CA LEU A 66 3.18 0.55 1.72
C LEU A 66 4.59 0.04 2.04
N ARG A 67 5.46 0.94 2.49
CA ARG A 67 6.90 0.68 2.70
C ARG A 67 7.20 -0.36 3.78
N HIS A 68 6.23 -0.62 4.65
CA HIS A 68 6.34 -1.58 5.74
C HIS A 68 5.66 -2.92 5.44
N LEU A 69 5.07 -3.09 4.25
CA LEU A 69 4.31 -4.29 3.92
C LEU A 69 5.25 -5.48 3.76
N ARG A 70 4.97 -6.56 4.51
CA ARG A 70 5.79 -7.77 4.61
C ARG A 70 5.05 -9.00 4.10
N SER A 71 3.75 -9.07 4.32
CA SER A 71 2.89 -10.16 3.87
C SER A 71 1.74 -9.62 3.02
N LEU A 72 1.56 -10.19 1.85
CA LEU A 72 0.45 -9.87 0.95
C LEU A 72 -0.20 -11.14 0.43
N LYS A 73 -1.52 -11.21 0.52
CA LYS A 73 -2.32 -12.25 -0.13
C LYS A 73 -3.25 -11.62 -1.16
N LEU A 74 -3.25 -12.19 -2.35
CA LEU A 74 -3.98 -11.75 -3.54
C LEU A 74 -4.42 -12.95 -4.40
N HIS A 75 -4.23 -14.19 -3.93
CA HIS A 75 -4.76 -15.37 -4.59
C HIS A 75 -6.29 -15.27 -4.79
N ASP A 76 -6.80 -15.98 -5.78
CA ASP A 76 -8.20 -15.88 -6.20
C ASP A 76 -8.60 -14.43 -6.59
N ASN A 77 -7.67 -13.68 -7.18
CA ASN A 77 -7.92 -12.47 -7.94
C ASN A 77 -7.46 -12.67 -9.39
N PRO A 78 -8.12 -12.07 -10.41
CA PRO A 78 -7.71 -12.26 -11.81
C PRO A 78 -6.26 -11.84 -12.10
N VAL A 79 -5.71 -10.87 -11.37
CA VAL A 79 -4.30 -10.45 -11.53
C VAL A 79 -3.30 -11.57 -11.21
N ALA A 80 -3.67 -12.55 -10.38
CA ALA A 80 -2.78 -13.64 -9.98
C ALA A 80 -2.46 -14.61 -11.12
N GLU A 81 -3.26 -14.62 -12.19
CA GLU A 81 -3.02 -15.42 -13.40
C GLU A 81 -1.98 -14.80 -14.34
N ASP A 82 -1.64 -13.52 -14.15
CA ASP A 82 -0.66 -12.83 -14.99
C ASP A 82 0.76 -13.34 -14.69
N ARG A 83 1.51 -13.71 -15.73
CA ARG A 83 2.89 -14.21 -15.58
C ARG A 83 3.84 -13.21 -14.91
N ALA A 84 3.57 -11.91 -15.06
CA ALA A 84 4.37 -10.86 -14.46
C ALA A 84 3.90 -10.46 -13.05
N TYR A 85 2.86 -11.10 -12.51
CA TYR A 85 2.26 -10.82 -11.20
C TYR A 85 3.29 -10.76 -10.06
N ARG A 86 3.97 -11.88 -9.76
CA ARG A 86 4.96 -11.94 -8.67
C ARG A 86 6.12 -10.97 -8.91
N GLY A 87 6.70 -10.96 -10.11
CA GLY A 87 7.82 -10.06 -10.42
C GLY A 87 7.45 -8.58 -10.29
N THR A 88 6.22 -8.22 -10.64
CA THR A 88 5.70 -6.85 -10.47
C THR A 88 5.57 -6.50 -8.99
N LEU A 89 5.05 -7.41 -8.15
CA LEU A 89 4.95 -7.19 -6.71
C LEU A 89 6.32 -7.04 -6.04
N VAL A 90 7.27 -7.93 -6.34
CA VAL A 90 8.62 -7.87 -5.77
C VAL A 90 9.32 -6.56 -6.13
N ARG A 91 9.16 -6.08 -7.37
CA ARG A 91 9.73 -4.81 -7.83
C ARG A 91 9.00 -3.59 -7.25
N ALA A 92 7.67 -3.62 -7.17
CA ALA A 92 6.87 -2.50 -6.70
C ALA A 92 6.93 -2.33 -5.18
N VAL A 93 7.03 -3.43 -4.43
CA VAL A 93 6.99 -3.45 -2.97
C VAL A 93 8.19 -4.26 -2.44
N PRO A 94 9.39 -3.68 -2.44
CA PRO A 94 10.61 -4.40 -2.08
C PRO A 94 10.65 -4.86 -0.61
N SER A 95 9.77 -4.35 0.26
CA SER A 95 9.66 -4.80 1.65
C SER A 95 8.98 -6.16 1.80
N LEU A 96 8.26 -6.67 0.78
CA LEU A 96 7.52 -7.93 0.86
C LEU A 96 8.43 -9.11 1.14
N THR A 97 8.12 -9.89 2.16
CA THR A 97 8.81 -11.15 2.49
C THR A 97 8.01 -12.39 2.09
N SER A 98 6.68 -12.25 1.94
CA SER A 98 5.77 -13.33 1.53
C SER A 98 4.70 -12.80 0.58
N ILE A 99 4.40 -13.56 -0.46
CA ILE A 99 3.29 -13.32 -1.41
C ILE A 99 2.52 -14.64 -1.53
N ASP A 100 1.22 -14.62 -1.24
CA ASP A 100 0.34 -15.80 -1.30
C ASP A 100 0.88 -17.00 -0.51
N ASP A 101 1.33 -16.72 0.73
CA ASP A 101 1.97 -17.69 1.63
C ASP A 101 3.29 -18.30 1.13
N VAL A 102 3.82 -17.79 0.01
CA VAL A 102 5.11 -18.20 -0.56
C VAL A 102 6.16 -17.11 -0.33
N ALA A 103 7.25 -17.48 0.35
CA ALA A 103 8.37 -16.59 0.62
C ALA A 103 8.94 -15.98 -0.67
N VAL A 104 9.36 -14.71 -0.59
CA VAL A 104 10.09 -14.03 -1.68
C VAL A 104 11.56 -14.40 -1.58
N SER A 105 12.06 -15.14 -2.56
CA SER A 105 13.46 -15.59 -2.59
C SER A 105 14.43 -14.46 -2.99
N ALA A 106 15.71 -14.63 -2.65
CA ALA A 106 16.74 -13.68 -3.09
C ALA A 106 16.92 -13.65 -4.61
N THR A 107 16.73 -14.79 -5.29
CA THR A 107 16.80 -14.91 -6.74
C THR A 107 15.76 -14.04 -7.43
N GLU A 108 14.51 -14.04 -6.93
CA GLU A 108 13.45 -13.18 -7.45
C GLU A 108 13.74 -11.68 -7.29
N ARG A 109 14.59 -11.29 -6.33
CA ARG A 109 14.99 -9.89 -6.11
C ARG A 109 16.17 -9.45 -6.97
N GLY A 110 16.96 -10.40 -7.47
CA GLY A 110 18.15 -10.13 -8.28
C GLY A 110 17.91 -10.24 -9.80
N ALA A 111 16.71 -10.67 -10.21
CA ALA A 111 16.28 -10.78 -11.60
C ALA A 111 15.58 -9.51 -12.08
#